data_AF-A0A1I5JPF9-F1
#
_entry.id   AF-A0A1I5JPF9-F1
#
_cell.length_a   1.000
_cell.length_b   1.000
_cell.length_c   1.000
_cell.angle_alpha   90.00
_cell.angle_beta   90.00
_cell.angle_gamma   90.00
#
_symmetry.space_group_name_H-M   'P 1'
#
loop_
_entity.id
_entity.type
_entity.pdbx_description
1 polymer ?
#
loop_
_entity_poly.entity_id
_entity_poly.type
_entity_poly.pdbx_seq_one_letter_code
_entity_poly.pdbx_strand_id
1 'polypeptide(L)'
;MIGTLLTANHKPAWSALLGTISNTLVLLFLWLGNALVADSLFIVVFICTGVLLLVFSVGSLNLFSNQFKRISPTISFFRKDKVNSLFSLGVHFFVIQITVVIIFSTDSMIITHTLGPREVTTYHIVLRYFGVVAMAAGIVITPFWSAYTEASLKNDFTWIKSALKKQLLAMIFVVAMIVILLILSKWLIPFWIQKETNFSYNFLIVMAFYALILVWNNIFFLLNGLSITNVKNLTSILGILINIPLSIYFAQMWGYGGVILATIISLSFLQYLALCKHFHT
;
A
#
# COMPACT_ATOMS: atom_id res chain seq x y z
N MET A 1 -0.59 14.17 -7.92
CA MET A 1 -0.75 15.51 -7.31
C MET A 1 -2.21 15.96 -7.22
N ILE A 2 -3.03 15.82 -8.27
CA ILE A 2 -4.47 16.18 -8.18
C ILE A 2 -5.23 15.32 -7.17
N GLY A 3 -4.92 14.01 -7.11
CA GLY A 3 -5.55 13.07 -6.19
C GLY A 3 -5.35 13.44 -4.72
N THR A 4 -4.12 13.79 -4.31
CA THR A 4 -3.81 14.24 -2.95
C THR A 4 -4.51 15.56 -2.59
N LEU A 5 -4.72 16.43 -3.57
CA LEU A 5 -5.41 17.70 -3.39
C LEU A 5 -6.92 17.53 -3.25
N LEU A 6 -7.50 16.59 -4.01
CA LEU A 6 -8.89 16.16 -3.88
C LEU A 6 -9.17 15.49 -2.54
N THR A 7 -8.28 14.61 -2.07
CA THR A 7 -8.40 13.98 -0.75
C THR A 7 -8.24 14.98 0.39
N ALA A 8 -7.36 15.98 0.24
CA ALA A 8 -7.21 17.05 1.22
C ALA A 8 -8.47 17.92 1.34
N ASN A 9 -9.20 18.14 0.25
CA ASN A 9 -10.47 18.87 0.23
C ASN A 9 -11.70 17.99 0.50
N HIS A 10 -11.53 16.82 1.14
CA HIS A 10 -12.61 15.88 1.45
C HIS A 10 -13.45 15.45 0.23
N LYS A 11 -12.84 15.45 -0.97
CA LYS A 11 -13.42 14.98 -2.24
C LYS A 11 -12.71 13.72 -2.76
N PRO A 12 -12.52 12.64 -1.96
CA PRO A 12 -11.83 11.42 -2.41
C PRO A 12 -12.57 10.73 -3.57
N ALA A 13 -13.89 10.89 -3.68
CA ALA A 13 -14.71 10.33 -4.75
C ALA A 13 -14.25 10.76 -6.15
N TRP A 14 -13.83 12.01 -6.32
CA TRP A 14 -13.30 12.52 -7.60
C TRP A 14 -11.96 11.89 -7.96
N SER A 15 -11.10 11.66 -6.96
CA SER A 15 -9.83 10.97 -7.18
C SER A 15 -10.06 9.50 -7.55
N ALA A 16 -11.03 8.85 -6.91
CA ALA A 16 -11.42 7.49 -7.24
C ALA A 16 -12.00 7.41 -8.66
N LEU A 17 -12.83 8.38 -9.06
CA LEU A 17 -13.44 8.44 -10.40
C LEU A 17 -12.40 8.63 -11.52
N LEU A 18 -11.38 9.46 -11.32
CA LEU A 18 -10.26 9.55 -12.27
C LEU A 18 -9.51 8.21 -12.37
N GLY A 19 -9.32 7.52 -11.26
CA GLY A 19 -8.71 6.19 -11.23
C GLY A 19 -9.55 5.14 -11.96
N THR A 20 -10.87 5.11 -11.76
CA THR A 20 -11.76 4.17 -12.44
C THR A 20 -11.82 4.44 -13.94
N ILE A 21 -11.96 5.71 -14.37
CA ILE A 21 -11.90 6.07 -15.79
C ILE A 21 -10.58 5.63 -16.42
N SER A 22 -9.46 5.86 -15.72
CA SER A 22 -8.13 5.42 -16.19
C SER A 22 -8.09 3.90 -16.39
N ASN A 23 -8.53 3.13 -15.40
CA ASN A 23 -8.51 1.67 -15.46
C ASN A 23 -9.46 1.13 -16.53
N THR A 24 -10.66 1.71 -16.68
CA THR A 24 -11.61 1.33 -17.73
C THR A 24 -11.05 1.61 -19.12
N LEU A 25 -10.40 2.77 -19.32
CA LEU A 25 -9.77 3.10 -20.59
C LEU A 25 -8.58 2.19 -20.89
N VAL A 26 -7.73 1.86 -19.89
CA VAL A 26 -6.65 0.90 -20.06
C VAL A 26 -7.19 -0.45 -20.55
N LEU A 27 -8.24 -0.97 -19.89
CA LEU A 27 -8.87 -2.23 -20.30
C LEU A 27 -9.43 -2.16 -21.72
N LEU A 28 -10.08 -1.05 -22.06
CA LEU A 28 -10.63 -0.82 -23.40
C LEU A 28 -9.53 -0.77 -24.46
N PHE A 29 -8.43 -0.07 -24.22
CA PHE A 29 -7.30 0.02 -25.15
C PHE A 29 -6.55 -1.31 -25.28
N LEU A 30 -6.40 -2.08 -24.20
CA LEU A 30 -5.83 -3.42 -24.27
C LEU A 30 -6.74 -4.38 -25.05
N TRP A 31 -8.06 -4.30 -24.85
CA TRP A 31 -9.03 -5.11 -25.58
C TRP A 31 -9.05 -4.78 -27.07
N LEU A 32 -9.10 -3.50 -27.44
CA LEU A 32 -9.01 -3.05 -28.84
C LEU A 32 -7.65 -3.38 -29.47
N GLY A 33 -6.59 -3.28 -28.67
CA GLY A 33 -5.23 -3.58 -29.07
C GLY A 33 -4.94 -5.07 -29.23
N ASN A 34 -5.82 -5.99 -28.82
CA ASN A 34 -5.53 -7.43 -28.78
C ASN A 34 -5.01 -8.00 -30.12
N ALA A 35 -5.39 -7.43 -31.27
CA ALA A 35 -4.89 -7.81 -32.59
C ALA A 35 -3.50 -7.24 -32.96
N LEU A 36 -3.05 -6.16 -32.30
CA LEU A 36 -1.78 -5.44 -32.53
C LEU A 36 -0.77 -5.61 -31.37
N VAL A 37 -1.26 -6.00 -30.19
CA VAL A 37 -0.55 -6.02 -28.90
C VAL A 37 0.07 -7.40 -28.59
N ALA A 38 -0.30 -8.45 -29.32
CA ALA A 38 0.06 -9.82 -29.00
C ALA A 38 1.58 -10.09 -28.88
N ASP A 39 2.42 -9.33 -29.60
CA ASP A 39 3.85 -9.64 -29.72
C ASP A 39 4.80 -8.70 -28.96
N SER A 40 4.31 -7.62 -28.33
CA SER A 40 5.20 -6.65 -27.68
C SER A 40 4.73 -6.20 -26.30
N LEU A 41 5.46 -6.66 -25.28
CA LEU A 41 5.33 -6.25 -23.89
C LEU A 41 5.49 -4.72 -23.72
N PHE A 42 6.24 -4.08 -24.62
CA PHE A 42 6.42 -2.62 -24.63
C PHE A 42 5.10 -1.87 -24.87
N ILE A 43 4.27 -2.35 -25.80
CA ILE A 43 2.99 -1.70 -26.15
C ILE A 43 2.03 -1.78 -24.95
N VAL A 44 2.01 -2.92 -24.25
CA VAL A 44 1.21 -3.11 -23.03
C VAL A 44 1.62 -2.08 -21.97
N VAL A 45 2.92 -1.94 -21.70
CA VAL A 45 3.44 -0.99 -20.72
C VAL A 45 3.10 0.45 -21.12
N PHE A 46 3.25 0.79 -22.40
CA PHE A 46 2.94 2.11 -22.93
C PHE A 46 1.45 2.46 -22.77
N ILE A 47 0.54 1.54 -23.08
CA ILE A 47 -0.90 1.74 -22.88
C ILE A 47 -1.22 1.93 -21.39
N CYS A 48 -0.74 1.03 -20.53
CA CYS A 48 -1.02 1.08 -19.10
C CYS A 48 -0.54 2.39 -18.46
N THR A 49 0.66 2.86 -18.80
CA THR A 49 1.25 4.07 -18.22
C THR A 49 0.75 5.35 -18.90
N GLY A 50 0.66 5.36 -20.23
CA GLY A 50 0.27 6.49 -21.04
C GLY A 50 -1.18 6.91 -20.79
N VAL A 51 -2.11 5.95 -20.72
CA VAL A 51 -3.53 6.24 -20.46
C VAL A 51 -3.72 6.85 -19.07
N LEU A 52 -3.05 6.30 -18.04
CA LEU A 52 -3.08 6.87 -16.69
C LEU A 52 -2.56 8.33 -16.70
N LEU A 53 -1.41 8.57 -17.32
CA LEU A 53 -0.82 9.91 -17.41
C LEU A 53 -1.74 10.90 -18.12
N LEU A 54 -2.38 10.48 -19.22
CA LEU A 54 -3.30 11.31 -19.99
C LEU A 54 -4.54 11.66 -19.16
N VAL A 55 -5.21 10.67 -18.55
CA VAL A 55 -6.43 10.91 -17.77
C VAL A 55 -6.16 11.82 -16.57
N PHE A 56 -5.07 11.57 -15.82
CA PHE A 56 -4.71 12.41 -14.68
C PHE A 56 -4.28 13.82 -15.10
N SER A 57 -3.58 13.97 -16.23
CA SER A 57 -3.20 15.28 -16.77
C SER A 57 -4.40 16.09 -17.23
N VAL A 58 -5.29 15.50 -18.05
CA VAL A 58 -6.51 16.15 -18.54
C VAL A 58 -7.46 16.46 -17.37
N GLY A 59 -7.64 15.51 -16.45
CA GLY A 59 -8.43 15.71 -15.24
C GLY A 59 -7.88 16.85 -14.38
N SER A 60 -6.56 16.94 -14.24
CA SER A 60 -5.89 18.05 -13.53
C SER A 60 -6.17 19.40 -14.20
N LEU A 61 -6.00 19.50 -15.53
CA LEU A 61 -6.25 20.74 -16.28
C LEU A 61 -7.71 21.20 -16.12
N ASN A 62 -8.68 20.30 -16.29
CA ASN A 62 -10.10 20.61 -16.16
C ASN A 62 -10.47 21.04 -14.72
N LEU A 63 -9.92 20.35 -13.71
CA LEU A 63 -10.18 20.68 -12.31
C LEU A 63 -9.61 22.04 -11.91
N PHE A 64 -8.41 22.38 -12.38
CA PHE A 64 -7.81 23.70 -12.12
C PHE A 64 -8.42 24.84 -12.95
N SER A 65 -8.97 24.56 -14.13
CA SER A 65 -9.67 25.58 -14.93
C SER A 65 -11.06 25.90 -14.37
N ASN A 66 -11.74 24.92 -13.76
CA ASN A 66 -13.10 25.06 -13.23
C ASN A 66 -13.14 25.17 -11.70
N GLN A 67 -13.17 24.03 -11.00
CA GLN A 67 -13.50 23.98 -9.56
C GLN A 67 -12.41 24.56 -8.65
N PHE A 68 -11.15 24.49 -9.08
CA PHE A 68 -9.98 24.90 -8.30
C PHE A 68 -9.29 26.14 -8.88
N LYS A 69 -10.01 26.97 -9.65
CA LYS A 69 -9.47 28.20 -10.26
C LYS A 69 -8.75 29.11 -9.26
N ARG A 70 -9.27 29.19 -8.02
CA ARG A 70 -8.69 30.00 -6.93
C ARG A 70 -7.34 29.48 -6.41
N ILE A 71 -7.07 28.19 -6.55
CA ILE A 71 -5.82 27.54 -6.11
C ILE A 71 -4.98 27.03 -7.28
N SER A 72 -5.24 27.56 -8.48
CA SER A 72 -4.53 27.15 -9.69
C SER A 72 -3.03 27.44 -9.56
N PRO A 73 -2.15 26.47 -9.85
CA PRO A 73 -0.71 26.69 -9.76
C PRO A 73 -0.29 27.75 -10.77
N THR A 74 0.28 28.85 -10.29
CA THR A 74 0.88 29.91 -11.12
C THR A 74 2.30 30.15 -10.63
N ILE A 75 3.26 30.28 -11.55
CA ILE A 75 4.69 30.44 -11.22
C ILE A 75 4.92 31.70 -10.35
N SER A 76 4.08 32.72 -10.47
CA SER A 76 4.12 33.94 -9.66
C SER A 76 3.87 33.71 -8.15
N PHE A 77 3.16 32.63 -7.76
CA PHE A 77 2.92 32.28 -6.35
C PHE A 77 3.99 31.32 -5.79
N PHE A 78 5.10 31.14 -6.49
CA PHE A 78 6.20 30.31 -6.02
C PHE A 78 6.81 30.88 -4.74
N ARG A 79 6.88 30.03 -3.71
CA ARG A 79 7.36 30.37 -2.37
C ARG A 79 8.57 29.52 -2.02
N LYS A 80 9.77 30.09 -2.17
CA LYS A 80 11.03 29.40 -1.92
C LYS A 80 11.16 28.94 -0.46
N ASP A 81 10.54 29.65 0.48
CA ASP A 81 10.47 29.30 1.90
C ASP A 81 9.78 27.95 2.17
N LYS A 82 8.90 27.49 1.28
CA LYS A 82 8.21 26.19 1.39
C LYS A 82 8.96 25.05 0.70
N VAL A 83 9.95 25.35 -0.14
CA VAL A 83 10.68 24.33 -0.91
C VAL A 83 11.42 23.39 0.03
N ASN A 84 12.17 23.93 0.99
CA ASN A 84 12.98 23.10 1.88
C ASN A 84 12.12 22.18 2.77
N SER A 85 11.01 22.68 3.30
CA SER A 85 10.12 21.85 4.15
C SER A 85 9.39 20.78 3.34
N LEU A 86 8.90 21.11 2.14
CA LEU A 86 8.27 20.14 1.25
C LEU A 86 9.27 19.10 0.73
N PHE A 87 10.47 19.53 0.38
CA PHE A 87 11.52 18.64 -0.12
C PHE A 87 12.00 17.69 0.99
N SER A 88 12.26 18.20 2.20
CA SER A 88 12.61 17.37 3.36
C SER A 88 11.53 16.32 3.62
N LEU A 89 10.25 16.72 3.67
CA LEU A 89 9.14 15.79 3.84
C LEU A 89 9.07 14.76 2.69
N GLY A 90 9.27 15.20 1.45
CA GLY A 90 9.31 14.34 0.27
C GLY A 90 10.44 13.31 0.31
N VAL A 91 11.64 13.70 0.73
CA VAL A 91 12.77 12.78 0.95
C VAL A 91 12.44 11.76 2.03
N HIS A 92 11.76 12.16 3.11
CA HIS A 92 11.35 11.20 4.14
C HIS A 92 10.40 10.13 3.57
N PHE A 93 9.36 10.54 2.85
CA PHE A 93 8.47 9.59 2.18
C PHE A 93 9.19 8.74 1.14
N PHE A 94 10.10 9.32 0.37
CA PHE A 94 10.88 8.60 -0.63
C PHE A 94 11.71 7.48 -0.01
N VAL A 95 12.39 7.73 1.11
CA VAL A 95 13.17 6.70 1.83
C VAL A 95 12.26 5.57 2.33
N ILE A 96 11.08 5.89 2.88
CA ILE A 96 10.10 4.87 3.29
C ILE A 96 9.65 4.04 2.09
N GLN A 97 9.33 4.68 0.96
CA GLN A 97 8.88 3.96 -0.24
C GLN A 97 9.99 3.08 -0.82
N ILE A 98 11.24 3.55 -0.87
CA ILE A 98 12.38 2.72 -1.26
C ILE A 98 12.53 1.52 -0.33
N THR A 99 12.40 1.74 0.99
CA THR A 99 12.50 0.67 1.98
C THR A 99 11.46 -0.42 1.72
N VAL A 100 10.21 -0.02 1.49
CA VAL A 100 9.11 -0.94 1.17
C VAL A 100 9.42 -1.71 -0.12
N VAL A 101 9.88 -1.03 -1.18
CA VAL A 101 10.26 -1.68 -2.44
C VAL A 101 11.40 -2.67 -2.24
N ILE A 102 12.42 -2.32 -1.46
CA ILE A 102 13.55 -3.21 -1.16
C ILE A 102 13.06 -4.46 -0.45
N ILE A 103 12.25 -4.34 0.60
CA ILE A 103 11.73 -5.51 1.36
C ILE A 103 10.97 -6.45 0.42
N PHE A 104 9.97 -5.95 -0.31
CA PHE A 104 9.15 -6.81 -1.19
C PHE A 104 9.91 -7.40 -2.39
N SER A 105 10.86 -6.64 -2.95
CA SER A 105 11.70 -7.14 -4.04
C SER A 105 12.69 -8.19 -3.54
N THR A 106 13.24 -7.97 -2.35
CA THR A 106 14.18 -8.90 -1.71
C THR A 106 13.48 -10.20 -1.33
N ASP A 107 12.25 -10.17 -0.81
CA ASP A 107 11.45 -11.39 -0.57
C ASP A 107 11.36 -12.24 -1.85
N SER A 108 11.05 -11.60 -2.98
CA SER A 108 10.96 -12.28 -4.28
C SER A 108 12.32 -12.80 -4.76
N MET A 109 13.41 -12.04 -4.58
CA MET A 109 14.77 -12.46 -4.94
C MET A 109 15.25 -13.63 -4.08
N ILE A 110 15.04 -13.57 -2.76
CA ILE A 110 15.40 -14.64 -1.82
C ILE A 110 14.68 -15.92 -2.20
N ILE A 111 13.36 -15.88 -2.43
CA ILE A 111 12.58 -17.05 -2.85
C ILE A 111 13.11 -17.58 -4.19
N THR A 112 13.39 -16.71 -5.16
CA THR A 112 13.94 -17.10 -6.47
C THR A 112 15.26 -17.86 -6.32
N HIS A 113 16.19 -17.36 -5.51
CA HIS A 113 17.51 -17.96 -5.35
C HIS A 113 17.52 -19.21 -4.46
N THR A 114 16.67 -19.27 -3.43
CA THR A 114 16.68 -20.37 -2.45
C THR A 114 15.78 -21.53 -2.85
N LEU A 115 14.62 -21.23 -3.46
CA LEU A 115 13.55 -22.20 -3.72
C LEU A 115 13.20 -22.32 -5.21
N GLY A 116 13.63 -21.35 -6.00
CA GLY A 116 13.45 -21.30 -7.45
C GLY A 116 12.33 -20.34 -7.91
N PRO A 117 12.31 -19.96 -9.19
CA PRO A 117 11.36 -18.97 -9.72
C PRO A 117 9.89 -19.40 -9.66
N ARG A 118 9.62 -20.73 -9.64
CA ARG A 118 8.24 -21.26 -9.56
C ARG A 118 7.57 -20.89 -8.24
N GLU A 119 8.30 -20.96 -7.14
CA GLU A 119 7.77 -20.66 -5.79
C GLU A 119 7.44 -19.18 -5.59
N VAL A 120 8.08 -18.29 -6.35
CA VAL A 120 7.72 -16.86 -6.37
C VAL A 120 6.30 -16.67 -6.89
N THR A 121 5.90 -17.45 -7.89
CA THR A 121 4.54 -17.39 -8.44
C THR A 121 3.53 -17.87 -7.40
N THR A 122 3.81 -19.01 -6.75
CA THR A 122 3.01 -19.56 -5.63
C THR A 122 2.83 -18.54 -4.51
N TYR A 123 3.92 -17.87 -4.13
CA TYR A 123 3.92 -16.82 -3.11
C TYR A 123 3.01 -15.65 -3.51
N HIS A 124 3.18 -15.11 -4.71
CA HIS A 124 2.44 -13.93 -5.17
C HIS A 124 0.95 -14.21 -5.39
N ILE A 125 0.59 -15.44 -5.76
CA ILE A 125 -0.81 -15.88 -5.85
C ILE A 125 -1.51 -15.72 -4.50
N VAL A 126 -0.94 -16.31 -3.45
CA VAL A 126 -1.56 -16.29 -2.10
C VAL A 126 -1.50 -14.88 -1.51
N LEU A 127 -0.42 -14.15 -1.77
CA LEU A 127 -0.28 -12.75 -1.37
C LEU A 127 -1.39 -11.89 -1.96
N ARG A 128 -1.69 -12.05 -3.26
CA ARG A 128 -2.78 -11.32 -3.93
C ARG A 128 -4.15 -11.72 -3.36
N TYR A 129 -4.36 -13.01 -3.11
CA TYR A 129 -5.62 -13.52 -2.57
C TYR A 129 -5.98 -12.88 -1.23
N PHE A 130 -5.06 -12.91 -0.26
CA PHE A 130 -5.29 -12.26 1.04
C PHE A 130 -5.12 -10.74 0.99
N GLY A 131 -4.35 -10.21 0.03
CA GLY A 131 -4.13 -8.78 -0.20
C GLY A 131 -5.41 -8.00 -0.51
N VAL A 132 -6.45 -8.65 -1.03
CA VAL A 132 -7.78 -8.05 -1.24
C VAL A 132 -8.34 -7.46 0.07
N VAL A 133 -8.06 -8.09 1.21
CA VAL A 133 -8.47 -7.59 2.52
C VAL A 133 -7.80 -6.25 2.83
N ALA A 134 -6.49 -6.17 2.60
CA ALA A 134 -5.74 -4.94 2.82
C ALA A 134 -6.19 -3.82 1.87
N MET A 135 -6.54 -4.16 0.63
CA MET A 135 -7.13 -3.20 -0.31
C MET A 135 -8.47 -2.67 0.18
N ALA A 136 -9.38 -3.55 0.62
CA ALA A 136 -10.69 -3.15 1.16
C ALA A 136 -10.56 -2.26 2.40
N ALA A 137 -9.68 -2.64 3.34
CA ALA A 137 -9.39 -1.81 4.51
C ALA A 137 -8.77 -0.46 4.12
N GLY A 138 -7.88 -0.44 3.12
CA GLY A 138 -7.26 0.77 2.59
C GLY A 138 -8.28 1.81 2.11
N ILE A 139 -9.37 1.38 1.47
CA ILE A 139 -10.47 2.28 1.03
C ILE A 139 -11.10 3.00 2.21
N VAL A 140 -11.31 2.29 3.33
CA VAL A 140 -11.90 2.86 4.55
C VAL A 140 -10.91 3.75 5.28
N ILE A 141 -9.64 3.37 5.32
CA ILE A 141 -8.56 4.04 6.06
C ILE A 141 -8.10 5.33 5.37
N THR A 142 -8.03 5.36 4.04
CA THR A 142 -7.52 6.49 3.24
C THR A 142 -8.17 7.85 3.58
N PRO A 143 -9.51 8.01 3.67
CA PRO A 143 -10.11 9.31 3.96
C PRO A 143 -9.76 9.84 5.37
N PHE A 144 -9.35 8.97 6.28
CA PHE A 144 -8.95 9.41 7.63
C PHE A 144 -7.61 10.13 7.63
N TRP A 145 -6.74 9.95 6.62
CA TRP A 145 -5.42 10.61 6.54
C TRP A 145 -5.52 12.13 6.69
N SER A 146 -6.33 12.78 5.84
CA SER A 146 -6.52 14.23 5.89
C SER A 146 -7.27 14.68 7.14
N ALA A 147 -8.24 13.88 7.61
CA ALA A 147 -9.02 14.19 8.80
C ALA A 147 -8.18 14.15 10.09
N TYR A 148 -7.23 13.20 10.23
CA TYR A 148 -6.29 13.18 11.35
C TYR A 148 -5.39 14.42 11.35
N THR A 149 -4.82 14.79 10.19
CA THR A 149 -3.98 16.00 10.09
C THR A 149 -4.77 17.24 10.51
N GLU A 150 -6.02 17.39 10.05
CA GLU A 150 -6.88 18.51 10.41
C GLU A 150 -7.20 18.54 11.92
N ALA A 151 -7.58 17.39 12.49
CA ALA A 151 -7.89 17.28 13.92
C ALA A 151 -6.66 17.57 14.80
N SER A 152 -5.47 17.13 14.37
CA SER A 152 -4.22 17.40 15.08
C SER A 152 -3.85 18.88 15.06
N LEU A 153 -4.04 19.57 13.93
CA LEU A 153 -3.84 21.03 13.85
C LEU A 153 -4.82 21.79 14.76
N LYS A 154 -6.01 21.22 14.99
CA LYS A 154 -7.04 21.75 15.91
C LYS A 154 -6.87 21.27 17.36
N ASN A 155 -5.85 20.47 17.67
CA ASN A 155 -5.63 19.82 18.97
C ASN A 155 -6.84 19.00 19.47
N ASP A 156 -7.68 18.46 18.57
CA ASP A 156 -8.83 17.65 18.93
C ASP A 156 -8.43 16.17 19.15
N PHE A 157 -7.69 15.93 20.23
CA PHE A 157 -7.25 14.58 20.60
C PHE A 157 -8.41 13.65 20.98
N THR A 158 -9.57 14.20 21.37
CA THR A 158 -10.75 13.41 21.69
C THR A 158 -11.33 12.74 20.45
N TRP A 159 -11.42 13.48 19.35
CA TRP A 159 -11.82 12.95 18.06
C TRP A 159 -10.83 11.91 17.54
N ILE A 160 -9.51 12.17 17.65
CA ILE A 160 -8.46 11.24 17.23
C ILE A 160 -8.59 9.88 17.94
N LYS A 161 -8.74 9.88 19.27
CA LYS A 161 -8.92 8.67 20.07
C LYS A 161 -10.20 7.93 19.72
N SER A 162 -11.30 8.65 19.51
CA SER A 162 -12.60 8.08 19.11
C SER A 162 -12.54 7.42 17.73
N ALA A 163 -11.95 8.11 16.74
CA ALA A 163 -11.74 7.59 15.40
C ALA A 163 -10.87 6.32 15.40
N LEU A 164 -9.77 6.34 16.16
CA LEU A 164 -8.89 5.17 16.31
C LEU A 164 -9.64 3.99 16.93
N LYS A 165 -10.44 4.20 17.99
CA LYS A 165 -11.25 3.14 18.60
C LYS A 165 -12.22 2.52 17.61
N LYS A 166 -12.85 3.31 16.73
CA LYS A 166 -13.74 2.81 15.67
C LYS A 166 -12.98 1.97 14.63
N GLN A 167 -11.78 2.40 14.22
CA GLN A 167 -10.94 1.63 13.30
C GLN A 167 -10.46 0.31 13.92
N LEU A 168 -10.10 0.32 15.21
CA LEU A 168 -9.76 -0.89 15.96
C LEU A 168 -10.97 -1.82 16.14
N LEU A 169 -12.17 -1.29 16.32
CA LEU A 169 -13.39 -2.11 16.34
C LEU A 169 -13.67 -2.72 14.96
N ALA A 170 -13.42 -1.97 13.88
CA ALA A 170 -13.55 -2.48 12.51
C ALA A 170 -12.56 -3.62 12.20
N MET A 171 -11.48 -3.78 12.97
CA MET A 171 -10.60 -4.95 12.83
C MET A 171 -11.30 -6.27 13.11
N ILE A 172 -12.36 -6.29 13.91
CA ILE A 172 -13.16 -7.51 14.11
C ILE A 172 -13.74 -7.98 12.77
N PHE A 173 -14.20 -7.05 11.94
CA PHE A 173 -14.70 -7.37 10.60
C PHE A 173 -13.58 -7.83 9.66
N VAL A 174 -12.40 -7.20 9.74
CA VAL A 174 -11.21 -7.61 8.98
C VAL A 174 -10.80 -9.05 9.32
N VAL A 175 -10.76 -9.39 10.61
CA VAL A 175 -10.49 -10.74 11.10
C VAL A 175 -11.52 -11.72 10.55
N ALA A 176 -12.82 -11.40 10.66
CA ALA A 176 -13.89 -12.25 10.13
C ALA A 176 -13.72 -12.50 8.62
N MET A 177 -13.39 -11.46 7.84
CA MET A 177 -13.17 -11.58 6.41
C MET A 177 -11.95 -12.45 6.06
N ILE A 178 -10.85 -12.32 6.81
CA ILE A 178 -9.66 -13.16 6.65
C ILE A 178 -9.98 -14.63 6.96
N VAL A 179 -10.72 -14.90 8.04
CA VAL A 179 -11.13 -16.26 8.40
C VAL A 179 -12.01 -16.88 7.31
N ILE A 180 -12.98 -16.13 6.79
CA ILE A 180 -13.81 -16.58 5.66
C ILE A 180 -12.95 -16.91 4.44
N LEU A 181 -12.02 -16.03 4.07
CA LEU A 181 -11.10 -16.29 2.95
C LEU A 181 -10.20 -17.48 3.19
N LEU A 182 -9.73 -17.70 4.42
CA LEU A 182 -8.90 -18.85 4.77
C LEU A 182 -9.69 -20.16 4.61
N ILE A 183 -10.94 -20.22 5.04
CA ILE A 183 -11.81 -21.39 4.89
C ILE A 183 -12.10 -21.65 3.40
N LEU A 184 -12.42 -20.59 2.64
CA LEU A 184 -12.75 -20.69 1.22
C LEU A 184 -11.53 -20.85 0.31
N SER A 185 -10.31 -20.70 0.83
CA SER A 185 -9.06 -20.72 0.05
C SER A 185 -8.87 -21.98 -0.79
N LYS A 186 -9.27 -23.15 -0.26
CA LYS A 186 -9.19 -24.45 -0.95
C LYS A 186 -10.05 -24.51 -2.21
N TRP A 187 -11.13 -23.73 -2.28
CA TRP A 187 -12.05 -23.68 -3.43
C TRP A 187 -11.77 -22.48 -4.33
N LEU A 188 -11.66 -21.28 -3.74
CA LEU A 188 -11.51 -20.03 -4.49
C LEU A 188 -10.18 -19.94 -5.23
N ILE A 189 -9.07 -20.40 -4.63
CA ILE A 189 -7.75 -20.24 -5.25
C ILE A 189 -7.60 -21.12 -6.51
N PRO A 190 -7.91 -22.44 -6.48
CA PRO A 190 -7.86 -23.26 -7.69
C PRO A 190 -8.86 -22.80 -8.77
N PHE A 191 -10.04 -22.34 -8.35
CA PHE A 191 -11.04 -21.76 -9.25
C PHE A 191 -10.52 -20.49 -9.96
N TRP A 192 -9.84 -19.61 -9.22
CA TRP A 192 -9.30 -18.37 -9.77
C TRP A 192 -8.13 -18.59 -10.75
N ILE A 193 -7.22 -19.51 -10.40
CA ILE A 193 -6.02 -19.77 -11.21
C ILE A 193 -6.32 -20.72 -12.37
N GLN A 194 -7.44 -21.46 -12.30
CA GLN A 194 -7.79 -22.54 -13.24
C GLN A 194 -6.70 -23.61 -13.34
N LYS A 195 -5.98 -23.84 -12.23
CA LYS A 195 -4.92 -24.84 -12.12
C LYS A 195 -4.95 -25.47 -10.75
N GLU A 196 -4.67 -26.77 -10.69
CA GLU A 196 -4.43 -27.44 -9.43
C GLU A 196 -3.15 -26.91 -8.78
N THR A 197 -3.32 -26.26 -7.64
CA THR A 197 -2.24 -25.75 -6.82
C THR A 197 -2.42 -26.27 -5.40
N ASN A 198 -1.54 -27.15 -4.97
CA ASN A 198 -1.52 -27.66 -3.60
C ASN A 198 -0.69 -26.74 -2.72
N PHE A 199 -1.38 -25.87 -1.97
CA PHE A 199 -0.73 -25.04 -0.94
C PHE A 199 -0.73 -25.77 0.40
N SER A 200 0.38 -25.67 1.14
CA SER A 200 0.40 -26.10 2.54
C SER A 200 -0.56 -25.23 3.36
N TYR A 201 -1.40 -25.86 4.19
CA TYR A 201 -2.34 -25.13 5.04
C TYR A 201 -1.63 -24.17 6.01
N ASN A 202 -0.43 -24.55 6.49
CA ASN A 202 0.40 -23.71 7.35
C ASN A 202 0.78 -22.40 6.65
N PHE A 203 1.09 -22.44 5.36
CA PHE A 203 1.43 -21.25 4.59
C PHE A 203 0.23 -20.29 4.47
N LEU A 204 -0.97 -20.82 4.22
CA LEU A 204 -2.18 -20.02 4.14
C LEU A 204 -2.48 -19.30 5.46
N ILE A 205 -2.26 -19.96 6.60
CA ILE A 205 -2.39 -19.34 7.93
C ILE A 205 -1.39 -18.20 8.11
N VAL A 206 -0.12 -18.42 7.76
CA VAL A 206 0.92 -17.38 7.87
C VAL A 206 0.58 -16.17 6.99
N MET A 207 0.10 -16.40 5.77
CA MET A 207 -0.36 -15.34 4.86
C MET A 207 -1.59 -14.59 5.37
N ALA A 208 -2.56 -15.31 5.94
CA ALA A 208 -3.73 -14.71 6.58
C ALA A 208 -3.32 -13.80 7.75
N PHE A 209 -2.37 -14.25 8.58
CA PHE A 209 -1.84 -13.45 9.68
C PHE A 209 -1.05 -12.23 9.19
N TYR A 210 -0.26 -12.40 8.13
CA TYR A 210 0.43 -11.30 7.46
C TYR A 210 -0.55 -10.21 6.99
N ALA A 211 -1.67 -10.59 6.36
CA ALA A 211 -2.68 -9.63 5.91
C ALA A 211 -3.29 -8.84 7.08
N LEU A 212 -3.53 -9.48 8.22
CA LEU A 212 -4.00 -8.81 9.44
C LEU A 212 -2.98 -7.77 9.94
N ILE A 213 -1.71 -8.15 9.99
CA ILE A 213 -0.61 -7.25 10.38
C ILE A 213 -0.49 -6.07 9.42
N LEU A 214 -0.69 -6.31 8.13
CA LEU A 214 -0.64 -5.26 7.11
C LEU A 214 -1.75 -4.22 7.34
N VAL A 215 -2.98 -4.65 7.62
CA VAL A 215 -4.09 -3.73 7.94
C VAL A 215 -3.82 -2.99 9.25
N TRP A 216 -3.27 -3.68 10.25
CA TRP A 216 -2.92 -3.08 11.54
C TRP A 216 -1.90 -1.96 11.36
N ASN A 217 -0.83 -2.25 10.63
CA ASN A 217 0.20 -1.25 10.30
C ASN A 217 -0.39 -0.04 9.59
N ASN A 218 -1.34 -0.22 8.67
CA ASN A 218 -2.01 0.89 7.97
C ASN A 218 -2.83 1.79 8.92
N ILE A 219 -3.53 1.21 9.91
CA ILE A 219 -4.27 1.98 10.91
C ILE A 219 -3.31 2.88 11.71
N PHE A 220 -2.19 2.33 12.19
CA PHE A 220 -1.24 3.10 12.98
C PHE A 220 -0.34 4.00 12.13
N PHE A 221 -0.17 3.71 10.84
CA PHE A 221 0.55 4.58 9.91
C PHE A 221 -0.07 5.98 9.87
N LEU A 222 -1.41 6.09 9.95
CA LEU A 222 -2.15 7.35 10.04
C LEU A 222 -1.74 8.23 11.23
N LEU A 223 -1.66 7.63 12.42
CA LEU A 223 -1.30 8.35 13.66
C LEU A 223 0.14 8.88 13.59
N ASN A 224 1.02 8.16 12.91
CA ASN A 224 2.41 8.55 12.69
C ASN A 224 2.57 9.69 11.67
N GLY A 225 1.54 9.95 10.84
CA GLY A 225 1.52 11.06 9.89
C GLY A 225 1.44 12.45 10.53
N LEU A 226 1.24 12.53 11.84
CA LEU A 226 0.98 13.77 12.56
C LEU A 226 2.21 14.63 12.90
N SER A 227 3.45 14.16 12.66
CA SER A 227 4.69 15.00 12.63
C SER A 227 6.00 14.23 12.75
N ILE A 228 6.00 12.90 12.94
CA ILE A 228 7.20 12.15 13.35
C ILE A 228 7.77 11.27 12.22
N THR A 229 7.85 11.82 11.01
CA THR A 229 8.43 11.13 9.84
C THR A 229 9.88 10.69 10.08
N ASN A 230 10.63 11.41 10.91
CA ASN A 230 12.02 11.07 11.24
C ASN A 230 12.14 9.73 11.98
N VAL A 231 11.23 9.43 12.90
CA VAL A 231 11.23 8.15 13.62
C VAL A 231 10.89 7.00 12.68
N LYS A 232 9.93 7.23 11.76
CA LYS A 232 9.54 6.22 10.77
C LYS A 232 10.67 5.88 9.79
N ASN A 233 11.48 6.85 9.40
CA ASN A 233 12.64 6.61 8.54
C ASN A 233 13.67 5.70 9.20
N LEU A 234 14.04 6.02 10.44
CA LEU A 234 15.04 5.24 11.18
C LEU A 234 14.54 3.81 11.43
N THR A 235 13.27 3.66 11.85
CA THR A 235 12.69 2.33 12.04
C THR A 235 12.61 1.56 10.72
N SER A 236 12.22 2.20 9.62
CA SER A 236 12.16 1.53 8.30
C SER A 236 13.51 0.94 7.89
N ILE A 237 14.61 1.70 8.03
CA ILE A 237 15.97 1.22 7.70
C ILE A 237 16.37 0.03 8.58
N LEU A 238 16.14 0.11 9.90
CA LEU A 238 16.35 -1.03 10.82
C LEU A 238 15.51 -2.25 10.41
N GLY A 239 14.32 -2.00 9.86
CA GLY A 239 13.42 -3.01 9.32
C GLY A 239 14.06 -3.84 8.22
N ILE A 240 14.74 -3.21 7.28
CA ILE A 240 15.48 -3.89 6.21
C ILE A 240 16.61 -4.73 6.80
N LEU A 241 17.41 -4.12 7.69
CA LEU A 241 18.59 -4.77 8.29
C LEU A 241 18.22 -6.01 9.10
N ILE A 242 17.03 -6.04 9.70
CA ILE A 242 16.51 -7.20 10.43
C ILE A 242 15.82 -8.18 9.48
N ASN A 243 15.01 -7.68 8.55
CA ASN A 243 14.19 -8.51 7.68
C ASN A 243 15.01 -9.36 6.72
N ILE A 244 16.05 -8.81 6.07
CA ILE A 244 16.81 -9.54 5.06
C ILE A 244 17.53 -10.77 5.66
N PRO A 245 18.34 -10.65 6.73
CA PRO A 245 19.00 -11.82 7.32
C PRO A 245 18.01 -12.84 7.85
N LEU A 246 16.93 -12.38 8.48
CA LEU A 246 15.91 -13.25 9.05
C LEU A 246 15.15 -14.00 7.95
N SER A 247 14.88 -13.35 6.82
CA SER A 247 14.24 -13.96 5.65
C SER A 247 15.14 -15.01 5.01
N ILE A 248 16.45 -14.76 4.89
CA ILE A 248 17.40 -15.76 4.39
C ILE A 248 17.44 -16.97 5.32
N TYR A 249 17.52 -16.74 6.63
CA TYR A 249 17.56 -17.81 7.63
C TYR A 249 16.27 -18.66 7.63
N PHE A 250 15.10 -18.02 7.69
CA PHE A 250 13.82 -18.75 7.69
C PHE A 250 13.46 -19.34 6.32
N ALA A 251 13.94 -18.78 5.21
CA ALA A 251 13.77 -19.39 3.89
C ALA A 251 14.41 -20.78 3.83
N GLN A 252 15.58 -20.96 4.44
CA GLN A 252 16.26 -22.25 4.48
C GLN A 252 15.52 -23.28 5.34
N MET A 253 14.85 -22.85 6.40
CA MET A 253 14.13 -23.74 7.33
C MET A 253 12.70 -24.08 6.89
N TRP A 254 11.96 -23.08 6.41
CA TRP A 254 10.51 -23.15 6.19
C TRP A 254 10.09 -22.72 4.78
N GLY A 255 11.04 -22.55 3.87
CA GLY A 255 10.79 -22.13 2.50
C GLY A 255 10.14 -20.75 2.41
N TYR A 256 9.26 -20.57 1.44
CA TYR A 256 8.63 -19.28 1.15
C TYR A 256 7.71 -18.79 2.29
N GLY A 257 7.22 -19.69 3.15
CA GLY A 257 6.50 -19.32 4.38
C GLY A 257 7.41 -18.67 5.42
N GLY A 258 8.69 -19.06 5.47
CA GLY A 258 9.70 -18.48 6.35
C GLY A 258 10.00 -17.01 6.05
N VAL A 259 10.07 -16.67 4.76
CA VAL A 259 10.27 -15.28 4.30
C VAL A 259 9.17 -14.37 4.85
N ILE A 260 7.91 -14.81 4.81
CA ILE A 260 6.77 -14.02 5.30
C ILE A 260 6.80 -13.90 6.82
N LEU A 261 7.18 -14.95 7.53
CA LEU A 261 7.35 -14.89 8.98
C LEU A 261 8.39 -13.84 9.37
N ALA A 262 9.49 -13.76 8.63
CA ALA A 262 10.48 -12.71 8.83
C ALA A 262 9.90 -11.31 8.55
N THR A 263 9.07 -11.16 7.52
CA THR A 263 8.38 -9.89 7.20
C THR A 263 7.36 -9.51 8.27
N ILE A 264 6.59 -10.48 8.79
CA ILE A 264 5.68 -10.31 9.94
C ILE A 264 6.42 -9.79 11.17
N ILE A 265 7.53 -10.44 11.53
CA ILE A 265 8.32 -10.09 12.72
C ILE A 265 8.91 -8.69 12.56
N SER A 266 9.50 -8.40 11.40
CA SER A 266 10.05 -7.08 11.12
C SER A 266 8.97 -6.01 11.23
N LEU A 267 7.86 -6.12 10.48
CA LEU A 267 6.78 -5.13 10.52
C LEU A 267 6.19 -4.93 11.93
N SER A 268 6.03 -6.00 12.70
CA SER A 268 5.50 -5.91 14.08
C SER A 268 6.49 -5.20 15.00
N PHE A 269 7.78 -5.54 14.92
CA PHE A 269 8.85 -4.92 15.70
C PHE A 269 8.96 -3.42 15.39
N LEU A 270 8.92 -3.04 14.11
CA LEU A 270 8.96 -1.64 13.69
C LEU A 270 7.79 -0.83 14.24
N GLN A 271 6.60 -1.42 14.20
CA GLN A 271 5.40 -0.76 14.67
C GLN A 271 5.40 -0.59 16.20
N TYR A 272 5.89 -1.58 16.94
CA TYR A 272 6.07 -1.48 18.39
C TYR A 272 7.05 -0.35 18.75
N LEU A 273 8.20 -0.31 18.08
CA LEU A 273 9.24 0.69 18.33
C LEU A 273 8.78 2.12 18.02
N ALA A 274 7.98 2.27 16.95
CA ALA A 274 7.33 3.54 16.62
C ALA A 274 6.32 3.98 17.71
N LEU A 275 5.54 3.05 18.26
CA LEU A 275 4.55 3.34 19.31
C LEU A 275 5.22 3.73 20.63
N CYS A 276 6.24 2.99 21.10
CA CYS A 276 6.93 3.31 22.35
C CYS A 276 7.53 4.71 22.33
N LYS A 277 8.07 5.15 21.19
CA LYS A 277 8.66 6.48 21.07
C LYS A 277 7.61 7.61 21.07
N HIS A 278 6.36 7.31 20.73
CA HIS A 278 5.26 8.28 20.73
C HIS A 278 4.63 8.50 22.12
N PHE A 279 4.58 7.47 22.98
CA PHE A 279 4.00 7.57 24.32
C PHE A 279 4.97 8.10 25.38
N HIS A 280 6.27 8.20 25.06
CA HIS A 280 7.31 8.73 25.96
C HIS A 280 7.72 10.19 25.68
N THR A 281 7.04 10.87 24.75
CA THR A 281 7.21 12.31 24.44
C THR A 281 5.91 13.04 24.69
#